data_AF-A0A956TGM6-F1
#
_entry.id   AF-A0A956TGM6-F1
#
_cell.length_a   1.000
_cell.length_b   1.000
_cell.length_c   1.000
_cell.angle_alpha   90.00
_cell.angle_beta   90.00
_cell.angle_gamma   90.00
#
_symmetry.space_group_name_H-M   'P 1'
#
loop_
_entity.id
_entity.type
_entity.pdbx_description
1 polymer ?
#
loop_
_entity_poly.entity_id
_entity_poly.type
_entity_poly.pdbx_seq_one_letter_code
_entity_poly.pdbx_strand_id
1 'polypeptide(L)'
;MSGLLPGLLQEGLANRLGWTAFAELSYFLRYAGLFGGREKGLSSNIKRDDACSICHGPSDHANSYYGRICRGCDRRAVDALGQKAVLTEPEVGPNPVYVDGIKCWRRYRFGGFVTMRDEFDCDTLEEFYQKWHEASSARD
;
A
#
# COMPACT_ATOMS: atom_id res chain seq x y z
N MET A 1 -9.67 -16.99 25.15
CA MET A 1 -9.49 -17.04 26.62
C MET A 1 -8.11 -16.49 26.94
N SER A 2 -8.10 -15.47 27.81
CA SER A 2 -7.05 -14.96 28.69
C SER A 2 -5.57 -14.96 28.28
N GLY A 3 -4.99 -13.75 28.35
CA GLY A 3 -3.55 -13.52 28.39
C GLY A 3 -3.18 -12.07 28.70
N LEU A 4 -3.99 -11.39 29.55
CA LEU A 4 -3.58 -10.15 30.20
C LEU A 4 -2.31 -10.45 31.01
N LEU A 5 -1.19 -9.84 30.65
CA LEU A 5 -0.06 -9.71 31.57
C LEU A 5 -0.59 -9.04 32.85
N PRO A 6 -0.25 -9.55 34.05
CA PRO A 6 -0.82 -9.07 35.29
C PRO A 6 -0.35 -7.63 35.56
N GLY A 7 -1.32 -6.71 35.76
CA GLY A 7 -1.08 -5.29 36.00
C GLY A 7 -0.17 -4.96 37.18
N LEU A 8 0.07 -5.93 38.08
CA LEU A 8 0.97 -5.79 39.23
C LEU A 8 2.47 -5.65 38.86
N LEU A 9 2.89 -6.00 37.63
CA LEU A 9 4.28 -5.77 37.20
C LEU A 9 4.51 -4.37 36.61
N GLN A 10 3.46 -3.71 36.10
CA GLN A 10 3.55 -2.39 35.48
C GLN A 10 3.61 -1.25 36.51
N GLU A 11 2.89 -1.38 37.63
CA GLU A 11 2.86 -0.33 38.66
C GLU A 11 4.18 -0.24 39.46
N GLY A 12 4.92 -1.35 39.59
CA GLY A 12 6.20 -1.38 40.31
C GLY A 12 7.36 -0.67 39.59
N LEU A 13 7.36 -0.69 38.25
CA LEU A 13 8.39 -0.03 37.44
C LEU A 13 8.11 1.47 37.24
N ALA A 14 6.84 1.86 37.08
CA ALA A 14 6.45 3.27 36.98
C ALA A 14 6.79 4.06 38.26
N ASN A 15 6.63 3.46 39.44
CA ASN A 15 6.98 4.10 40.71
C ASN A 15 8.50 4.23 40.97
N ARG A 16 9.35 3.49 40.26
CA ARG A 16 10.82 3.55 40.41
C ARG A 16 11.51 4.53 39.45
N LEU A 17 10.92 4.80 38.29
CA LEU A 17 11.52 5.65 37.25
C LEU A 17 10.76 6.97 37.05
N GLY A 18 9.52 7.06 37.53
CA GLY A 18 8.61 8.16 37.23
C GLY A 18 7.86 7.92 35.92
N TRP A 19 6.61 8.41 35.85
CA TRP A 19 5.71 8.20 34.72
C TRP A 19 6.22 8.79 33.40
N THR A 20 6.99 9.87 33.46
CA THR A 20 7.60 10.51 32.29
C THR A 20 8.74 9.65 31.73
N ALA A 21 9.63 9.12 32.58
CA ALA A 21 10.70 8.24 32.14
C ALA A 21 10.17 6.92 31.56
N PHE A 22 9.05 6.41 32.09
CA PHE A 22 8.38 5.24 31.51
C PHE A 22 7.79 5.52 30.12
N ALA A 23 7.18 6.69 29.91
CA ALA A 23 6.69 7.11 28.61
C ALA A 23 7.85 7.26 27.60
N GLU A 24 8.95 7.90 28.00
CA GLU A 24 10.15 8.06 27.16
C GLU A 24 10.80 6.71 26.83
N LEU A 25 10.95 5.81 27.81
CA LEU A 25 11.54 4.49 27.58
C LEU A 25 10.64 3.63 26.68
N SER A 26 9.32 3.68 26.87
CA SER A 26 8.38 2.95 26.01
C SER A 26 8.34 3.51 24.58
N TYR A 27 8.47 4.83 24.42
CA TYR A 27 8.61 5.49 23.13
C TYR A 27 9.93 5.10 22.45
N PHE A 28 11.05 5.15 23.19
CA PHE A 28 12.37 4.77 22.70
C PHE A 28 12.45 3.29 22.31
N LEU A 29 11.89 2.39 23.11
CA LEU A 29 11.84 0.95 22.79
C LEU A 29 10.94 0.64 21.60
N ARG A 30 9.87 1.44 21.38
CA ARG A 30 9.04 1.36 20.18
C ARG A 30 9.76 1.88 18.93
N TYR A 31 10.57 2.93 19.05
CA TYR A 31 11.35 3.50 17.93
C TYR A 31 12.64 2.74 17.62
N ALA A 32 13.28 2.14 18.61
CA ALA A 32 14.47 1.31 18.45
C ALA A 32 14.16 -0.11 17.89
N GLY A 33 12.90 -0.42 17.57
CA GLY A 33 12.51 -1.71 16.99
C GLY A 33 12.56 -2.89 17.96
N LEU A 34 12.71 -2.66 19.26
CA LEU A 34 12.89 -3.71 20.27
C LEU A 34 11.57 -4.29 20.82
N PHE A 35 10.43 -3.65 20.53
CA PHE A 35 9.12 -4.31 20.56
C PHE A 35 8.77 -4.79 19.15
N GLY A 36 9.37 -5.92 18.77
CA GLY A 36 9.12 -6.65 17.53
C GLY A 36 7.67 -7.12 17.46
N GLY A 37 6.81 -6.28 16.88
CA GLY A 37 5.53 -6.70 16.35
C GLY A 37 5.79 -7.69 15.22
N ARG A 38 5.66 -8.98 15.53
CA ARG A 38 5.50 -10.13 14.63
C ARG A 38 6.04 -9.87 13.23
N GLU A 39 7.28 -10.28 13.00
CA GLU A 39 7.77 -10.62 11.67
C GLU A 39 6.77 -11.60 11.06
N LYS A 40 5.83 -11.10 10.25
CA LYS A 40 5.16 -11.95 9.30
C LYS A 40 6.27 -12.33 8.33
N GLY A 41 6.76 -13.56 8.51
CA GLY A 41 7.78 -14.14 7.66
C GLY A 41 7.55 -13.71 6.22
N LEU A 42 8.57 -13.06 5.67
CA LEU A 42 8.68 -12.81 4.25
C LEU A 42 8.69 -14.18 3.59
N SER A 43 7.50 -14.68 3.25
CA SER A 43 7.35 -15.88 2.44
C SER A 43 8.05 -15.57 1.13
N SER A 44 9.15 -16.27 0.88
CA SER A 44 10.06 -16.12 -0.25
C SER A 44 9.45 -16.56 -1.58
N ASN A 45 8.14 -16.42 -1.75
CA ASN A 45 7.36 -16.77 -2.93
C ASN A 45 6.38 -15.64 -3.31
N ILE A 46 6.84 -14.39 -3.25
CA ILE A 46 6.15 -13.32 -3.98
C ILE A 46 6.47 -13.57 -5.45
N LYS A 47 5.51 -14.08 -6.23
CA LYS A 47 5.64 -14.09 -7.70
C LYS A 47 5.86 -12.63 -8.13
N ARG A 48 6.75 -12.36 -9.09
CA ARG A 48 7.06 -10.97 -9.51
C ARG A 48 5.81 -10.19 -9.92
N ASP A 49 4.75 -10.90 -10.30
CA ASP A 49 3.46 -10.35 -10.72
C ASP A 49 2.58 -9.85 -9.56
N ASP A 50 2.95 -10.13 -8.30
CA ASP A 50 2.26 -9.65 -7.09
C ASP A 50 2.92 -8.40 -6.49
N ALA A 51 4.01 -7.90 -7.07
CA ALA A 51 4.71 -6.73 -6.58
C ALA A 51 4.11 -5.42 -7.14
N CYS A 52 4.17 -4.35 -6.36
CA CYS A 52 3.76 -3.03 -6.80
C CYS A 52 4.71 -2.48 -7.87
N SER A 53 4.19 -1.98 -9.00
CA SER A 53 4.99 -1.38 -10.09
C SER A 53 5.62 -0.02 -9.79
N ILE A 54 5.42 0.51 -8.57
CA ILE A 54 6.01 1.76 -8.07
C ILE A 54 7.04 1.47 -6.98
N CYS A 55 6.65 0.85 -5.86
CA CYS A 55 7.55 0.62 -4.74
C CYS A 55 8.15 -0.80 -4.69
N HIS A 56 7.74 -1.69 -5.58
CA HIS A 56 8.14 -3.11 -5.63
C HIS A 56 7.86 -3.92 -4.35
N GLY A 57 7.12 -3.35 -3.40
CA GLY A 57 6.63 -4.04 -2.21
C GLY A 57 5.46 -4.98 -2.52
N PRO A 58 5.05 -5.80 -1.54
CA PRO A 58 3.93 -6.73 -1.71
C PRO A 58 2.64 -5.98 -2.03
N SER A 59 1.91 -6.40 -3.06
CA SER A 59 0.58 -5.87 -3.34
C SER A 59 -0.46 -6.52 -2.41
N ASP A 60 -1.37 -5.71 -1.90
CA ASP A 60 -2.44 -6.09 -0.99
C ASP A 60 -3.75 -6.42 -1.71
N HIS A 61 -3.70 -6.55 -3.03
CA HIS A 61 -4.86 -6.77 -3.86
C HIS A 61 -4.80 -8.17 -4.50
N ALA A 62 -5.90 -8.93 -4.39
CA ALA A 62 -5.98 -10.36 -4.75
C ALA A 62 -6.09 -10.67 -6.26
N ASN A 63 -5.60 -9.82 -7.16
CA ASN A 63 -5.87 -9.97 -8.60
C ASN A 63 -4.61 -9.73 -9.45
N SER A 64 -4.43 -10.48 -10.54
CA SER A 64 -3.18 -10.58 -11.30
C SER A 64 -2.99 -9.47 -12.35
N TYR A 65 -3.50 -8.26 -12.10
CA TYR A 65 -3.38 -7.20 -13.11
C TYR A 65 -1.92 -6.80 -13.29
N TYR A 66 -1.41 -6.91 -14.51
CA TYR A 66 -0.11 -6.35 -14.87
C TYR A 66 -0.05 -4.85 -14.55
N GLY A 67 1.12 -4.38 -14.10
CA GLY A 67 1.35 -2.96 -13.80
C GLY A 67 0.77 -2.49 -12.48
N ARG A 68 0.24 -3.38 -11.63
CA ARG A 68 -0.52 -3.01 -10.43
C ARG A 68 0.21 -2.09 -9.44
N ILE A 69 -0.54 -1.20 -8.84
CA ILE A 69 -0.09 -0.31 -7.77
C ILE A 69 -0.74 -0.73 -6.44
N CYS A 70 0.05 -0.85 -5.37
CA CYS A 70 -0.48 -1.15 -4.03
C CYS A 70 -1.25 0.05 -3.45
N ARG A 71 -2.15 -0.19 -2.49
CA ARG A 71 -2.92 0.90 -1.86
C ARG A 71 -2.03 1.97 -1.22
N GLY A 72 -0.85 1.60 -0.73
CA GLY A 72 0.09 2.55 -0.13
C GLY A 72 0.59 3.60 -1.12
N CYS A 73 0.89 3.18 -2.36
CA CYS A 73 1.29 4.08 -3.44
C CYS A 73 0.09 4.82 -4.03
N ASP A 74 -1.03 4.12 -4.25
CA ASP A 74 -2.23 4.74 -4.82
C ASP A 74 -2.83 5.88 -3.95
N ARG A 75 -2.64 5.84 -2.63
CA ARG A 75 -3.06 6.95 -1.74
C ARG A 75 -2.37 8.29 -2.05
N ARG A 76 -1.23 8.27 -2.75
CA ARG A 76 -0.50 9.46 -3.20
C ARG A 76 -0.90 9.91 -4.61
N ALA A 77 -1.83 9.20 -5.25
CA ALA A 77 -2.26 9.53 -6.61
C ALA A 77 -2.85 10.94 -6.69
N VAL A 78 -2.43 11.67 -7.72
CA VAL A 78 -2.95 12.97 -8.10
C VAL A 78 -3.53 12.94 -9.52
N ASP A 79 -4.41 13.87 -9.85
CA ASP A 79 -4.93 14.05 -11.21
C ASP A 79 -3.95 14.85 -12.09
N ALA A 80 -4.37 15.16 -13.32
CA ALA A 80 -3.58 15.94 -14.27
C ALA A 80 -3.29 17.38 -13.81
N LEU A 81 -4.03 17.91 -12.84
CA LEU A 81 -3.81 19.23 -12.24
C LEU A 81 -2.93 19.14 -10.98
N GLY A 82 -2.47 17.95 -10.61
CA GLY A 82 -1.71 17.71 -9.39
C GLY A 82 -2.56 17.70 -8.12
N GLN A 83 -3.89 17.67 -8.24
CA GLN A 83 -4.79 17.59 -7.09
C GLN A 83 -4.97 16.14 -6.68
N LYS A 84 -5.26 15.89 -5.40
CA LYS A 84 -5.48 14.53 -4.91
C LYS A 84 -6.57 13.82 -5.72
N ALA A 85 -6.27 12.64 -6.24
CA ALA A 85 -7.20 11.89 -7.09
C ALA A 85 -8.30 11.23 -6.24
N VAL A 86 -9.37 11.99 -5.97
CA VAL A 86 -10.54 11.56 -5.18
C VAL A 86 -11.59 10.92 -6.10
N LEU A 87 -12.25 9.87 -5.62
CA LEU A 87 -13.44 9.32 -6.28
C LEU A 87 -14.61 10.27 -6.08
N THR A 88 -15.29 10.63 -7.17
CA THR A 88 -16.56 11.39 -7.08
C THR A 88 -17.73 10.45 -6.84
N GLU A 89 -17.67 9.23 -7.40
CA GLU A 89 -18.63 8.15 -7.21
C GLU A 89 -17.89 6.81 -7.10
N PRO A 90 -18.51 5.72 -6.63
CA PRO A 90 -17.83 4.43 -6.47
C PRO A 90 -17.12 3.93 -7.74
N GLU A 91 -17.58 4.37 -8.91
CA GLU A 91 -17.11 3.94 -10.23
C GLU A 91 -16.63 5.12 -11.11
N VAL A 92 -16.51 6.33 -10.54
CA VAL A 92 -16.10 7.53 -11.28
C VAL A 92 -15.03 8.29 -10.51
N GLY A 93 -13.96 8.66 -11.21
CA GLY A 93 -12.91 9.51 -10.69
C GLY A 93 -11.91 9.91 -11.77
N PRO A 94 -10.89 10.71 -11.43
CA PRO A 94 -9.87 11.14 -12.37
C PRO A 94 -9.17 9.98 -13.05
N ASN A 95 -8.95 10.09 -14.35
CA ASN A 95 -8.23 9.12 -15.16
C ASN A 95 -7.65 9.85 -16.40
N PRO A 96 -6.33 9.83 -16.64
CA PRO A 96 -5.29 9.14 -15.87
C PRO A 96 -5.06 9.78 -14.49
N VAL A 97 -4.32 9.06 -13.64
CA VAL A 97 -3.75 9.57 -12.39
C VAL A 97 -2.23 9.45 -12.40
N TYR A 98 -1.57 10.20 -11.53
CA TYR A 98 -0.12 10.23 -11.43
C TYR A 98 0.30 9.89 -10.01
N VAL A 99 1.18 8.89 -9.87
CA VAL A 99 1.74 8.48 -8.57
C VAL A 99 3.23 8.75 -8.61
N ASP A 100 3.71 9.65 -7.76
CA ASP A 100 5.12 10.08 -7.74
C ASP A 100 5.60 10.55 -9.14
N GLY A 101 4.72 11.19 -9.91
CA GLY A 101 4.99 11.65 -11.28
C GLY A 101 4.84 10.58 -12.38
N ILE A 102 4.57 9.33 -12.02
CA ILE A 102 4.40 8.22 -12.97
C ILE A 102 2.93 8.13 -13.39
N LYS A 103 2.65 8.15 -14.70
CA LYS A 103 1.31 8.02 -15.27
C LYS A 103 0.74 6.62 -15.00
N CYS A 104 -0.52 6.59 -14.60
CA CYS A 104 -1.24 5.38 -14.22
C CYS A 104 -2.70 5.47 -14.67
N TRP A 105 -3.29 4.34 -15.00
CA TRP A 105 -4.69 4.21 -15.38
C TRP A 105 -5.49 3.48 -14.30
N ARG A 106 -6.69 3.98 -14.02
CA ARG A 106 -7.65 3.35 -13.11
C ARG A 106 -8.67 2.54 -13.90
N ARG A 107 -8.83 1.28 -13.52
CA ARG A 107 -9.97 0.44 -13.93
C ARG A 107 -11.01 0.43 -12.82
N TYR A 108 -12.07 1.19 -13.02
CA TYR A 108 -13.23 1.22 -12.12
C TYR A 108 -14.04 -0.07 -12.22
N ARG A 109 -14.60 -0.50 -11.09
CA ARG A 109 -15.44 -1.69 -10.98
C ARG A 109 -16.30 -1.57 -9.72
N PHE A 110 -17.33 -2.40 -9.61
CA PHE A 110 -18.11 -2.46 -8.38
C PHE A 110 -17.20 -2.73 -7.17
N GLY A 111 -17.27 -1.85 -6.16
CA GLY A 111 -16.45 -1.92 -4.95
C GLY A 111 -15.08 -1.24 -5.05
N GLY A 112 -14.82 -0.41 -6.07
CA GLY A 112 -13.69 0.51 -6.13
C GLY A 112 -12.96 0.49 -7.46
N PHE A 113 -11.63 0.47 -7.43
CA PHE A 113 -10.83 0.50 -8.64
C PHE A 113 -9.50 -0.25 -8.44
N VAL A 114 -8.85 -0.54 -9.57
CA VAL A 114 -7.46 -1.00 -9.61
C VAL A 114 -6.66 0.03 -10.37
N THR A 115 -5.58 0.54 -9.77
CA THR A 115 -4.64 1.43 -10.44
C THR A 115 -3.48 0.62 -11.01
N MET A 116 -3.16 0.88 -12.26
CA MET A 116 -2.11 0.20 -13.01
C MET A 116 -1.18 1.25 -13.62
N ARG A 117 0.12 1.06 -13.50
CA ARG A 117 1.14 1.88 -14.13
C ARG A 117 1.00 1.80 -15.65
N ASP A 118 1.14 2.95 -16.29
CA ASP A 118 1.30 3.04 -17.74
C ASP A 118 2.78 2.87 -18.09
N GLU A 119 3.15 1.72 -18.61
CA GLU A 119 4.53 1.44 -19.05
C GLU A 119 4.77 1.81 -20.52
N PHE A 120 3.70 2.08 -21.26
CA PHE A 120 3.75 2.34 -22.71
C PHE A 120 3.49 3.81 -23.05
N ASP A 121 3.22 4.64 -22.04
CA ASP A 121 2.90 6.06 -22.17
C ASP A 121 1.73 6.30 -23.14
N CYS A 122 0.67 5.51 -22.98
CA CYS A 122 -0.51 5.55 -23.85
C CYS A 122 -1.23 6.88 -23.74
N ASP A 123 -1.68 7.45 -24.86
CA ASP A 123 -2.40 8.73 -24.88
C ASP A 123 -3.83 8.60 -24.35
N THR A 124 -4.42 7.41 -24.53
CA THR A 124 -5.83 7.12 -24.23
C THR A 124 -5.99 5.87 -23.35
N LEU A 125 -7.14 5.77 -22.67
CA LEU A 125 -7.45 4.60 -21.85
C LEU A 125 -7.66 3.34 -22.72
N GLU A 126 -8.23 3.51 -23.91
CA GLU A 126 -8.45 2.44 -24.89
C GLU A 126 -7.12 1.86 -25.37
N GLU A 127 -6.17 2.71 -25.73
CA GLU A 127 -4.82 2.29 -26.11
C GLU A 127 -4.11 1.57 -24.95
N PHE A 128 -4.23 2.10 -23.73
CA PHE A 128 -3.71 1.45 -22.55
C PHE A 128 -4.27 0.03 -22.38
N TYR A 129 -5.59 -0.16 -22.53
CA TYR A 129 -6.18 -1.50 -22.42
C TYR A 129 -5.70 -2.45 -23.52
N GLN A 130 -5.53 -1.98 -24.75
CA GLN A 130 -4.99 -2.78 -25.85
C GLN A 130 -3.57 -3.26 -25.52
N LYS A 131 -2.68 -2.35 -25.12
CA LYS A 131 -1.30 -2.69 -24.74
C LYS A 131 -1.23 -3.55 -23.50
N TRP A 132 -2.09 -3.30 -22.52
CA TRP A 132 -2.19 -4.10 -21.31
C TRP A 132 -2.63 -5.54 -21.62
N HIS A 133 -3.59 -5.72 -22.53
CA HIS A 133 -4.04 -7.05 -22.96
C HIS A 133 -2.91 -7.80 -23.69
N GLU A 134 -2.26 -7.15 -24.66
CA GLU A 134 -1.10 -7.71 -25.37
C GLU A 134 0.02 -8.14 -24.39
N ALA A 135 0.36 -7.29 -23.44
CA ALA A 135 1.42 -7.54 -22.46
C ALA A 135 1.06 -8.62 -21.44
N SER A 136 -0.22 -8.74 -21.08
CA SER A 136 -0.71 -9.76 -20.14
C SER A 136 -0.75 -11.14 -20.81
N SER A 137 -1.23 -11.23 -22.06
CA SER A 137 -1.27 -12.49 -22.81
C SER A 137 0.11 -13.06 -23.15
N ALA A 138 1.15 -12.23 -23.22
CA ALA A 138 2.52 -12.70 -23.48
C ALA A 138 3.18 -13.38 -22.27
N ARG A 139 2.52 -13.38 -21.10
CA ARG A 139 3.07 -13.88 -19.82
C ARG A 139 2.46 -15.19 -19.35
N ASP A 140 1.32 -15.56 -19.93
CA ASP A 140 0.64 -16.84 -19.71
C ASP A 140 1.23 -17.93 -20.62
#